data_AF-A0A973DB75-F1
#
_entry.id   AF-A0A973DB75-F1
#
_cell.length_a   1.000
_cell.length_b   1.000
_cell.length_c   1.000
_cell.angle_alpha   90.00
_cell.angle_beta   90.00
_cell.angle_gamma   90.00
#
_symmetry.space_group_name_H-M   'P 1'
#
loop_
_entity.id
_entity.type
_entity.pdbx_description
1 polymer ?
#
loop_
_entity_poly.entity_id
_entity_poly.type
_entity_poly.pdbx_seq_one_letter_code
_entity_poly.pdbx_strand_id
1 'polypeptide(L)'
;MENTTDSVLIDAAKQYLQEVVTKKGSNLKLVAKKSGLTEWWVHAFREGKIKNPSAQKIELLLTSAGFTVSVLKELQADKDFS
;
A
#
# COMPACT_ATOMS: atom_id res chain seq x y z
N MET A 1 5.56 -20.77 6.34
CA MET A 1 4.65 -19.76 6.92
C MET A 1 4.99 -18.47 6.20
N GLU A 2 4.26 -18.13 5.13
CA GLU A 2 4.52 -16.88 4.41
C GLU A 2 3.85 -15.73 5.18
N ASN A 3 4.70 -14.84 5.71
CA ASN A 3 4.47 -13.49 6.23
C ASN A 3 3.01 -12.99 6.25
N THR A 4 2.30 -13.17 7.37
CA THR A 4 0.98 -12.56 7.57
C THR A 4 1.06 -11.03 7.54
N THR A 5 2.09 -10.42 8.13
CA THR A 5 2.25 -8.95 8.23
C THR A 5 2.27 -8.22 6.88
N ASP A 6 2.76 -8.88 5.83
CA ASP A 6 2.77 -8.29 4.49
C ASP A 6 1.34 -8.15 3.92
N SER A 7 0.41 -9.01 4.32
CA SER A 7 -0.94 -9.05 3.75
C SER A 7 -1.78 -7.80 4.08
N VAL A 8 -1.82 -7.34 5.34
CA VAL A 8 -2.65 -6.16 5.68
C VAL A 8 -2.09 -4.89 5.08
N LEU A 9 -0.76 -4.74 5.06
CA LEU A 9 -0.12 -3.59 4.42
C LEU A 9 -0.38 -3.59 2.91
N ILE A 10 -0.31 -4.76 2.25
CA ILE A 10 -0.65 -4.91 0.83
C ILE A 10 -2.11 -4.53 0.58
N ASP A 11 -3.03 -5.03 1.39
CA ASP A 11 -4.47 -4.80 1.21
C ASP A 11 -4.84 -3.33 1.45
N ALA A 12 -4.33 -2.72 2.53
CA ALA A 12 -4.49 -1.30 2.81
C ALA A 12 -3.94 -0.44 1.66
N ALA A 13 -2.77 -0.80 1.13
CA ALA A 13 -2.15 -0.08 0.01
C ALA A 13 -2.99 -0.20 -1.27
N LYS A 14 -3.52 -1.39 -1.58
CA LYS A 14 -4.41 -1.60 -2.74
C LYS A 14 -5.72 -0.85 -2.59
N GLN A 15 -6.32 -0.87 -1.41
CA GLN A 15 -7.55 -0.14 -1.13
C GLN A 15 -7.34 1.36 -1.30
N TYR A 16 -6.26 1.91 -0.74
CA TYR A 16 -5.89 3.31 -0.93
C TYR A 16 -5.77 3.68 -2.42
N LEU A 17 -5.08 2.87 -3.23
CA LEU A 17 -4.96 3.13 -4.67
C LEU A 17 -6.30 3.05 -5.40
N GLN A 18 -7.21 2.19 -4.97
CA GLN A 18 -8.56 2.10 -5.51
C GLN A 18 -9.41 3.33 -5.15
N GLU A 19 -9.25 3.88 -3.95
CA GLU A 19 -9.88 5.14 -3.55
C GLU A 19 -9.32 6.35 -4.32
N VAL A 20 -8.02 6.36 -4.60
CA VAL A 20 -7.39 7.42 -5.39
C VAL A 20 -7.98 7.49 -6.79
N VAL A 21 -8.20 6.36 -7.47
CA VAL A 21 -8.73 6.36 -8.85
C VAL A 21 -10.23 6.67 -8.91
N THR A 22 -10.96 6.51 -7.81
CA THR A 22 -12.39 6.86 -7.73
C THR A 22 -12.63 8.33 -7.38
N LYS A 23 -11.65 9.01 -6.78
CA LYS A 23 -11.72 10.44 -6.47
C LYS A 23 -11.46 11.31 -7.70
N LYS A 24 -12.43 12.16 -8.05
CA LYS A 24 -12.33 13.12 -9.18
C LYS A 24 -11.11 14.04 -8.99
N GLY A 25 -10.19 14.03 -9.96
CA GLY A 25 -8.97 14.87 -9.95
C GLY A 25 -7.77 14.26 -9.21
N SER A 26 -7.90 13.10 -8.57
CA SER A 26 -6.77 12.34 -8.03
C SER A 26 -6.22 11.40 -9.11
N ASN A 27 -4.90 11.40 -9.31
CA ASN A 27 -4.24 10.54 -10.29
C ASN A 27 -3.08 9.80 -9.61
N LEU A 28 -2.92 8.52 -9.94
CA LEU A 28 -1.83 7.64 -9.51
C LEU A 28 -0.45 8.28 -9.73
N LYS A 29 -0.32 9.17 -10.72
CA LYS A 29 0.86 10.01 -10.93
C LYS A 29 1.26 10.86 -9.71
N LEU A 30 0.29 11.48 -9.03
CA LEU A 30 0.57 12.27 -7.83
C LEU A 30 0.96 11.37 -6.65
N VAL A 31 0.33 10.19 -6.55
CA VAL A 31 0.70 9.19 -5.54
C VAL A 31 2.14 8.75 -5.72
N ALA A 32 2.51 8.35 -6.94
CA ALA A 32 3.87 7.97 -7.31
C ALA A 32 4.89 9.05 -6.92
N LYS A 33 4.60 10.32 -7.26
CA LYS A 33 5.45 11.45 -6.89
C LYS A 33 5.60 11.62 -5.38
N LYS A 34 4.50 11.55 -4.62
CA LYS A 34 4.51 11.71 -3.16
C LYS A 34 5.22 10.56 -2.44
N SER A 35 5.08 9.34 -2.94
CA SER A 35 5.72 8.15 -2.37
C SER A 35 7.15 7.94 -2.84
N GLY A 36 7.67 8.75 -3.77
CA GLY A 36 8.99 8.53 -4.38
C GLY A 36 9.06 7.26 -5.23
N LEU A 37 7.92 6.76 -5.72
CA LEU A 37 7.84 5.55 -6.53
C LEU A 37 7.63 5.93 -8.00
N THR A 38 7.94 5.00 -8.91
CA THR A 38 7.66 5.21 -10.34
C THR A 38 6.17 5.02 -10.60
N GLU A 39 5.62 5.78 -11.56
CA GLU A 39 4.24 5.62 -12.00
C GLU A 39 3.97 4.18 -12.43
N TRP A 40 4.90 3.58 -13.20
CA TRP A 40 4.83 2.18 -13.61
C TRP A 40 4.67 1.23 -12.42
N TRP A 41 5.44 1.42 -11.35
CA TRP A 41 5.38 0.53 -10.19
C TRP A 41 4.01 0.63 -9.49
N VAL A 42 3.49 1.85 -9.30
CA VAL A 42 2.18 2.08 -8.66
C VAL A 42 1.05 1.46 -9.49
N HIS A 43 1.09 1.61 -10.81
CA HIS A 43 0.15 0.97 -11.73
C HIS A 43 0.24 -0.55 -11.69
N ALA A 44 1.44 -1.11 -11.83
CA ALA A 44 1.67 -2.55 -11.80
C ALA A 44 1.28 -3.20 -10.46
N PHE A 45 1.52 -2.50 -9.34
CA PHE A 45 1.13 -2.96 -8.01
C PHE A 45 -0.40 -3.00 -7.86
N ARG A 46 -1.09 -1.92 -8.26
CA ARG A 46 -2.57 -1.85 -8.24
C ARG A 46 -3.20 -2.97 -9.08
N GLU A 47 -2.65 -3.24 -10.25
CA GLU A 47 -3.15 -4.27 -11.19
C GLU A 47 -2.79 -5.70 -10.76
N GLY A 48 -2.08 -5.91 -9.64
CA GLY A 48 -1.66 -7.23 -9.19
C GLY A 48 -0.56 -7.86 -10.04
N LYS A 49 0.13 -7.08 -10.88
CA LYS A 49 1.25 -7.55 -11.72
C LYS A 49 2.54 -7.77 -10.93
N ILE A 50 2.64 -7.19 -9.73
CA ILE A 50 3.75 -7.40 -8.81
C ILE A 50 3.35 -8.49 -7.81
N LYS A 51 3.89 -9.70 -7.99
CA LYS A 51 3.60 -10.87 -7.14
C LYS A 51 4.18 -10.73 -5.73
N ASN A 52 5.44 -10.26 -5.65
CA ASN A 52 6.17 -10.10 -4.39
C ASN A 52 6.60 -8.63 -4.23
N PRO A 53 5.68 -7.74 -3.82
CA PRO A 53 5.99 -6.34 -3.58
C PRO A 53 6.95 -6.19 -2.40
N SER A 54 7.91 -5.27 -2.52
CA SER A 54 8.80 -4.94 -1.41
C SER A 54 8.01 -4.24 -0.28
N ALA A 55 8.12 -4.75 0.94
CA ALA A 55 7.53 -4.15 2.13
C ALA A 55 7.87 -2.65 2.25
N GLN A 56 9.13 -2.28 2.01
CA GLN A 56 9.57 -0.88 2.02
C GLN A 56 8.78 -0.01 1.03
N LYS A 57 8.50 -0.51 -0.18
CA LYS A 57 7.73 0.24 -1.18
C LYS A 57 6.26 0.39 -0.78
N ILE A 58 5.69 -0.63 -0.13
CA ILE A 58 4.33 -0.56 0.42
C ILE A 58 4.26 0.46 1.55
N GLU A 59 5.24 0.46 2.45
CA GLU A 59 5.33 1.42 3.55
C GLU A 59 5.46 2.87 3.05
N LEU A 60 6.29 3.10 2.02
CA LEU A 60 6.42 4.42 1.37
C LEU A 60 5.08 4.89 0.78
N LEU A 61 4.35 3.99 0.13
CA LEU A 61 3.04 4.29 -0.43
C LEU A 61 2.03 4.69 0.66
N LEU A 62 1.93 3.89 1.71
CA LEU A 62 1.04 4.12 2.84
C LEU A 62 1.39 5.40 3.62
N THR A 63 2.68 5.65 3.85
CA THR A 63 3.16 6.88 4.52
C THR A 63 2.80 8.11 3.70
N SER A 64 2.92 8.05 2.36
CA SER A 64 2.53 9.16 1.47
C SER A 64 1.02 9.47 1.50
N ALA A 65 0.23 8.49 1.92
CA ALA A 65 -1.21 8.57 2.08
C ALA A 65 -1.63 9.00 3.51
N GLY A 66 -0.65 9.22 4.40
CA GLY A 66 -0.88 9.64 5.78
C GLY A 66 -1.16 8.49 6.75
N PHE A 67 -0.97 7.24 6.34
CA PHE A 67 -1.11 6.10 7.26
C PHE A 67 0.09 6.02 8.20
N THR A 68 -0.17 5.77 9.48
CA THR A 68 0.85 5.41 10.46
C THR A 68 1.11 3.90 10.35
N VAL A 69 2.20 3.51 9.70
CA VAL A 69 2.56 2.10 9.47
C VAL A 69 2.62 1.31 10.78
N SER A 70 3.09 1.91 11.89
CA SER A 70 3.14 1.27 13.20
C SER A 70 1.75 0.80 13.67
N VAL A 71 0.72 1.65 13.51
CA VAL A 71 -0.66 1.34 13.89
C VAL A 71 -1.22 0.19 13.05
N LEU A 72 -0.91 0.15 11.75
CA LEU A 72 -1.34 -0.94 10.88
C LEU A 72 -0.69 -2.28 11.25
N LYS A 73 0.58 -2.26 11.66
CA LYS A 73 1.30 -3.45 12.13
C LYS A 73 0.76 -3.96 13.46
N GLU A 74 0.45 -3.06 14.40
CA GLU A 74 -0.16 -3.40 15.70
C GLU A 74 -1.55 -4.02 15.52
N LEU A 75 -2.41 -3.43 14.69
CA LEU A 75 -3.74 -3.97 14.37
C LEU A 75 -3.71 -5.39 13.77
N GLN A 76 -2.63 -5.72 13.07
CA GLN A 76 -2.45 -7.07 12.54
C GLN A 76 -1.91 -8.04 13.59
N ALA A 77 -0.99 -7.59 14.44
CA ALA A 77 -0.48 -8.40 15.55
C ALA A 77 -1.65 -8.86 16.44
N ASP A 78 -2.56 -7.96 16.81
CA ASP A 78 -3.74 -8.31 17.64
C ASP A 78 -4.67 -9.35 16.98
N LYS A 79 -4.78 -9.32 15.65
CA LYS A 79 -5.58 -10.31 14.89
C LYS A 79 -4.92 -11.68 14.80
N ASP A 80 -3.60 -11.76 14.79
CA ASP A 80 -2.87 -13.03 14.78
C ASP A 80 -2.87 -13.72 16.17
N PHE A 81 -3.29 -13.01 17.23
CA PHE A 81 -3.43 -13.56 18.60
C PHE A 81 -4.88 -13.91 19.01
N SER A 82 -5.86 -13.75 18.12
CA SER A 82 -7.29 -14.04 18.36
C SER A 82 -7.73 -15.34 17.70
#